data_AF-A0A316VCI0-F1
#
_entry.id   AF-A0A316VCI0-F1
#
_cell.length_a   1.000
_cell.length_b   1.000
_cell.length_c   1.000
_cell.angle_alpha   90.00
_cell.angle_beta   90.00
_cell.angle_gamma   90.00
#
_symmetry.space_group_name_H-M   'P 1'
#
loop_
_entity.id
_entity.type
_entity.pdbx_description
1 polymer ?
#
loop_
_entity_poly.entity_id
_entity_poly.type
_entity_poly.pdbx_seq_one_letter_code
_entity_poly.pdbx_strand_id
1 'polypeptide(L)'
;MATPMSIPTSANNAGKPGPHATISPDALTNKPHLHSPPRPQSPMPPTASLTDAGSTLLAEDDDDEGGEIDSSEPITKVTSRSQPGGSSTIGQPSSETHQASSSLPIPSPPAEVEATLTKLTSHANVAGVLVLSRPEALVIRSGGSFFDPSGPGARDRAIRLKSVVEMVRNAVLGLERDVPKSEMGDELSFLRIRTKKYEMMISPS
;
A
#
# COMPACT_ATOMS: atom_id res chain seq x y z
N MET A 1 39.63 45.42 -33.86
CA MET A 1 38.85 46.35 -33.03
C MET A 1 37.64 45.57 -32.52
N ALA A 2 37.64 45.15 -31.26
CA ALA A 2 36.56 44.39 -30.63
C ALA A 2 36.18 45.09 -29.32
N THR A 3 34.92 45.49 -29.21
CA THR A 3 34.32 46.18 -28.06
C THR A 3 33.98 45.17 -26.96
N PRO A 4 34.29 45.43 -25.67
CA PRO A 4 33.80 44.61 -24.58
C PRO A 4 32.36 44.96 -24.21
N MET A 5 31.50 43.94 -24.07
CA MET A 5 30.14 44.09 -23.54
C MET A 5 30.17 44.14 -22.01
N SER A 6 29.55 45.17 -21.44
CA SER A 6 29.38 45.36 -20.00
C SER A 6 28.25 44.49 -19.44
N ILE A 7 28.52 43.81 -18.33
CA ILE A 7 27.55 43.02 -17.55
C ILE A 7 26.86 43.95 -16.53
N PRO A 8 25.51 43.99 -16.45
CA PRO A 8 24.82 44.75 -15.41
C PRO A 8 24.86 44.05 -14.04
N THR A 9 25.15 44.84 -13.01
CA THR A 9 25.14 44.50 -11.58
C THR A 9 23.73 44.24 -11.07
N SER A 10 23.55 43.16 -10.29
CA SER A 10 22.29 42.83 -9.61
C SER A 10 21.97 43.84 -8.51
N ALA A 11 20.77 44.43 -8.58
CA ALA A 11 20.23 45.28 -7.54
C ALA A 11 19.68 44.43 -6.38
N ASN A 12 20.13 44.80 -5.18
CA ASN A 12 19.81 44.21 -3.89
C ASN A 12 18.36 44.61 -3.49
N ASN A 13 17.40 43.69 -3.52
CA ASN A 13 16.03 43.97 -3.11
C ASN A 13 15.88 43.75 -1.60
N ALA A 14 15.71 44.85 -0.88
CA ALA A 14 15.48 44.89 0.56
C ALA A 14 14.22 44.11 0.93
N GLY A 15 14.40 43.16 1.86
CA GLY A 15 13.35 42.28 2.36
C GLY A 15 12.22 43.04 3.05
N LYS A 16 10.98 42.68 2.69
CA LYS A 16 9.81 42.89 3.55
C LYS A 16 9.86 41.84 4.67
N PRO A 17 9.83 42.23 5.96
CA PRO A 17 9.66 41.26 7.04
C PRO A 17 8.24 40.70 7.00
N GLY A 18 8.12 39.39 6.80
CA GLY A 18 6.86 38.66 7.00
C GLY A 18 6.45 38.62 8.47
N PRO A 19 5.21 38.21 8.78
CA PRO A 19 4.69 38.15 10.15
C PRO A 19 5.31 36.99 10.93
N HIS A 20 6.58 37.13 11.31
CA HIS A 20 7.21 36.24 12.28
C HIS A 20 6.69 36.63 13.68
N ALA A 21 5.95 35.72 14.30
CA ALA A 21 5.54 35.83 15.69
C ALA A 21 6.81 35.86 16.56
N THR A 22 7.15 37.04 17.09
CA THR A 22 8.20 37.20 18.09
C THR A 22 7.67 36.64 19.40
N ILE A 23 8.15 35.46 19.78
CA ILE A 23 7.96 34.91 21.13
C ILE A 23 8.87 35.70 22.07
N SER A 24 8.27 36.51 22.93
CA SER A 24 8.98 37.24 23.98
C SER A 24 9.60 36.27 24.99
N PRO A 25 10.85 36.51 25.43
CA PRO A 25 11.56 35.63 26.38
C PRO A 25 10.95 35.61 27.80
N ASP A 26 10.08 36.56 28.13
CA ASP A 26 9.40 36.64 29.44
C ASP A 26 8.23 35.65 29.62
N ALA A 27 7.83 34.90 28.59
CA ALA A 27 6.70 33.96 28.68
C ALA A 27 7.04 32.60 29.33
N LEU A 28 8.28 32.40 29.79
CA LEU A 28 8.75 31.12 30.34
C LEU A 28 8.62 30.98 31.86
N THR A 29 8.19 32.02 32.58
CA THR A 29 8.06 31.94 34.04
C THR A 29 6.60 31.78 34.44
N ASN A 30 6.32 30.81 35.32
CA ASN A 30 5.02 30.46 35.90
C ASN A 30 4.02 29.67 35.03
N LYS A 31 4.24 28.36 34.95
CA LYS A 31 3.12 27.39 34.99
C LYS A 31 3.15 26.64 36.32
N PRO A 32 2.12 26.74 37.17
CA PRO A 32 2.04 25.93 38.38
C PRO A 32 1.90 24.46 37.99
N HIS A 33 2.76 23.62 38.57
CA HIS A 33 2.74 22.18 38.41
C HIS A 33 1.47 21.62 39.06
N LEU A 34 0.41 21.44 38.28
CA LEU A 34 -0.76 20.68 38.69
C LEU A 34 -0.35 19.21 38.85
N HIS A 35 -0.18 18.83 40.11
CA HIS A 35 0.05 17.47 40.56
C HIS A 35 -1.06 16.57 40.00
N SER A 36 -0.72 15.74 39.02
CA SER A 36 -1.67 14.80 38.44
C SER A 36 -1.92 13.67 39.46
N PRO A 37 -3.17 13.29 39.77
CA PRO A 37 -3.43 12.14 40.62
C PRO A 37 -2.87 10.86 39.97
N PRO A 38 -2.41 9.88 40.78
CA PRO A 38 -1.92 8.61 40.27
C PRO A 38 -3.03 7.92 39.47
N ARG A 39 -2.68 7.41 38.27
CA ARG A 39 -3.64 6.68 37.43
C ARG A 39 -4.11 5.42 38.19
N PRO A 40 -5.40 5.09 38.14
CA PRO A 40 -5.89 3.81 38.64
C PRO A 40 -5.15 2.68 37.94
N GLN A 41 -4.57 1.78 38.73
CA GLN A 41 -3.83 0.63 38.24
C GLN A 41 -4.82 -0.30 37.54
N SER A 42 -4.67 -0.46 36.23
CA SER A 42 -5.42 -1.45 35.47
C SER A 42 -5.12 -2.84 36.05
N PRO A 43 -6.13 -3.70 36.25
CA PRO A 43 -5.92 -5.05 36.74
C PRO A 43 -5.05 -5.83 35.75
N MET A 44 -4.00 -6.43 36.28
CA MET A 44 -3.06 -7.28 35.55
C MET A 44 -3.82 -8.52 35.01
N PRO A 45 -3.58 -8.95 33.76
CA PRO A 45 -4.19 -10.17 33.24
C PRO A 45 -3.67 -11.39 34.03
N PRO A 46 -4.51 -12.41 34.24
CA PRO A 46 -4.08 -13.64 34.90
C PRO A 46 -2.98 -14.31 34.08
N THR A 47 -1.89 -14.68 34.75
CA THR A 47 -0.82 -15.51 34.22
C THR A 47 -1.40 -16.83 33.72
N ALA A 48 -1.30 -17.08 32.41
CA ALA A 48 -1.57 -18.40 31.86
C ALA A 48 -0.50 -19.36 32.38
N SER A 49 -0.90 -20.30 33.24
CA SER A 49 -0.07 -21.42 33.67
C SER A 49 0.21 -22.32 32.48
N LEU A 50 1.48 -22.36 32.07
CA LEU A 50 2.00 -23.30 31.08
C LEU A 50 2.06 -24.68 31.74
N THR A 51 1.06 -25.52 31.48
CA THR A 51 1.08 -26.93 31.89
C THR A 51 1.97 -27.71 30.94
N ASP A 52 3.14 -28.08 31.45
CA ASP A 52 4.03 -29.12 30.97
C ASP A 52 3.34 -30.49 31.05
N ALA A 53 3.26 -31.20 29.94
CA ALA A 53 2.85 -32.60 29.90
C ALA A 53 3.54 -33.32 28.73
N GLY A 54 4.49 -34.19 29.09
CA GLY A 54 4.79 -35.48 28.44
C GLY A 54 5.41 -35.39 27.04
N SER A 55 6.71 -35.63 26.86
CA SER A 55 7.36 -36.96 26.86
C SER A 55 6.82 -37.89 25.76
N THR A 56 7.61 -38.10 24.71
CA THR A 56 7.89 -39.42 24.14
C THR A 56 9.12 -39.35 23.23
N LEU A 57 10.12 -40.17 23.59
CA LEU A 57 11.29 -40.52 22.80
C LEU A 57 10.94 -41.64 21.80
N LEU A 58 11.83 -41.78 20.79
CA LEU A 58 12.23 -42.99 20.04
C LEU A 58 11.63 -43.27 18.64
N ALA A 59 12.54 -43.84 17.83
CA ALA A 59 12.46 -44.43 16.48
C ALA A 59 12.46 -43.41 15.33
N GLU A 60 13.51 -43.25 14.51
CA GLU A 60 14.19 -44.22 13.62
C GLU A 60 13.25 -44.97 12.66
N ASP A 61 13.72 -45.07 11.41
CA ASP A 61 13.31 -45.96 10.33
C ASP A 61 12.58 -45.37 9.10
N ASP A 62 13.32 -45.52 8.00
CA ASP A 62 12.95 -45.99 6.67
C ASP A 62 12.48 -45.01 5.58
N ASP A 63 13.31 -45.04 4.53
CA ASP A 63 13.11 -44.68 3.15
C ASP A 63 11.73 -45.08 2.60
N ASP A 64 11.08 -44.19 1.84
CA ASP A 64 10.19 -44.64 0.78
C ASP A 64 10.23 -43.72 -0.44
N GLU A 65 10.37 -44.41 -1.57
CA GLU A 65 10.69 -43.96 -2.91
C GLU A 65 9.39 -43.69 -3.70
N GLY A 66 9.45 -42.78 -4.67
CA GLY A 66 8.70 -42.85 -5.93
C GLY A 66 7.18 -43.10 -5.92
N GLY A 67 6.39 -42.08 -6.26
CA GLY A 67 4.97 -42.26 -6.56
C GLY A 67 4.40 -41.18 -7.49
N GLU A 68 4.68 -41.31 -8.78
CA GLU A 68 4.02 -40.63 -9.89
C GLU A 68 2.55 -41.09 -9.97
N ILE A 69 1.57 -40.17 -9.92
CA ILE A 69 0.17 -40.48 -10.29
C ILE A 69 -0.35 -39.45 -11.30
N ASP A 70 -0.43 -39.96 -12.52
CA ASP A 70 -1.04 -39.38 -13.70
C ASP A 70 -2.58 -39.43 -13.63
N SER A 71 -3.19 -38.35 -14.14
CA SER A 71 -4.47 -38.23 -14.85
C SER A 71 -5.57 -39.29 -14.66
N SER A 72 -6.76 -38.86 -14.20
CA SER A 72 -8.05 -39.08 -14.92
C SER A 72 -9.30 -38.55 -14.16
N GLU A 73 -9.97 -37.54 -14.73
CA GLU A 73 -11.45 -37.44 -14.77
C GLU A 73 -12.00 -38.53 -15.74
N PRO A 74 -13.30 -38.95 -15.76
CA PRO A 74 -14.52 -38.12 -15.65
C PRO A 74 -15.75 -38.86 -15.03
N ILE A 75 -16.97 -38.43 -15.44
CA ILE A 75 -18.35 -38.99 -15.35
C ILE A 75 -19.35 -38.49 -14.27
N THR A 76 -20.11 -37.46 -14.69
CA THR A 76 -21.59 -37.38 -14.82
C THR A 76 -22.48 -37.98 -13.73
N LYS A 77 -23.30 -37.14 -13.08
CA LYS A 77 -24.62 -37.54 -12.58
C LYS A 77 -25.71 -36.50 -12.86
N VAL A 78 -26.64 -36.98 -13.69
CA VAL A 78 -27.96 -36.45 -14.06
C VAL A 78 -28.82 -36.15 -12.83
N THR A 79 -29.50 -35.00 -12.83
CA THR A 79 -30.80 -34.84 -12.16
C THR A 79 -31.65 -33.82 -12.91
N SER A 80 -32.76 -34.33 -13.41
CA SER A 80 -33.78 -33.68 -14.24
C SER A 80 -34.76 -32.89 -13.36
N ARG A 81 -35.17 -31.68 -13.80
CA ARG A 81 -36.57 -31.21 -13.65
C ARG A 81 -36.89 -29.96 -14.50
N SER A 82 -37.66 -30.21 -15.56
CA SER A 82 -38.87 -29.49 -15.98
C SER A 82 -38.83 -28.01 -16.40
N GLN A 83 -38.83 -27.83 -17.73
CA GLN A 83 -39.50 -26.75 -18.50
C GLN A 83 -41.05 -26.80 -18.35
N PRO A 84 -41.83 -25.72 -18.64
CA PRO A 84 -42.07 -25.15 -19.99
C PRO A 84 -42.13 -23.59 -20.01
N GLY A 85 -42.16 -22.81 -21.10
CA GLY A 85 -42.28 -23.00 -22.54
C GLY A 85 -42.88 -21.72 -23.17
N GLY A 86 -42.43 -21.32 -24.38
CA GLY A 86 -43.03 -20.31 -25.28
C GLY A 86 -42.37 -18.93 -25.26
N SER A 87 -42.07 -18.22 -26.36
CA SER A 87 -42.43 -18.37 -27.78
C SER A 87 -41.47 -17.53 -28.67
N SER A 88 -41.23 -18.02 -29.88
CA SER A 88 -40.40 -17.47 -30.96
C SER A 88 -40.80 -16.07 -31.46
N THR A 89 -39.83 -15.31 -31.97
CA THR A 89 -40.02 -14.58 -33.26
C THR A 89 -38.69 -14.33 -33.97
N ILE A 90 -38.73 -14.49 -35.29
CA ILE A 90 -37.68 -14.56 -36.31
C ILE A 90 -37.25 -13.17 -36.78
N GLY A 91 -35.98 -12.98 -37.15
CA GLY A 91 -35.54 -11.83 -37.94
C GLY A 91 -34.02 -11.66 -38.10
N GLN A 92 -33.43 -12.32 -39.11
CA GLN A 92 -32.20 -11.89 -39.80
C GLN A 92 -32.61 -10.95 -40.95
N PRO A 93 -31.76 -10.01 -41.47
CA PRO A 93 -30.57 -10.37 -42.23
C PRO A 93 -29.34 -9.43 -42.08
N SER A 94 -28.27 -9.95 -42.67
CA SER A 94 -26.87 -9.53 -42.84
C SER A 94 -26.58 -8.09 -43.27
N SER A 95 -25.47 -7.53 -42.78
CA SER A 95 -24.21 -7.22 -43.53
C SER A 95 -23.43 -6.11 -42.81
N GLU A 96 -22.19 -6.37 -42.40
CA GLU A 96 -21.02 -5.51 -42.70
C GLU A 96 -19.74 -6.08 -42.08
N THR A 97 -18.79 -6.33 -42.96
CA THR A 97 -17.46 -6.91 -42.73
C THR A 97 -16.48 -5.77 -42.49
N HIS A 98 -16.07 -5.49 -41.25
CA HIS A 98 -14.90 -4.66 -40.99
C HIS A 98 -14.07 -5.18 -39.81
N GLN A 99 -12.97 -5.83 -40.20
CA GLN A 99 -11.65 -5.83 -39.55
C GLN A 99 -11.61 -6.18 -38.05
N ALA A 100 -11.42 -7.49 -37.81
CA ALA A 100 -10.81 -7.97 -36.58
C ALA A 100 -9.37 -7.46 -36.49
N SER A 101 -9.17 -6.36 -35.77
CA SER A 101 -7.88 -5.96 -35.26
C SER A 101 -7.40 -7.06 -34.32
N SER A 102 -6.42 -7.84 -34.74
CA SER A 102 -5.69 -8.80 -33.92
C SER A 102 -5.02 -8.03 -32.77
N SER A 103 -5.74 -7.87 -31.66
CA SER A 103 -5.15 -7.40 -30.42
C SER A 103 -4.22 -8.50 -29.92
N LEU A 104 -2.93 -8.17 -29.85
CA LEU A 104 -1.93 -9.00 -29.19
C LEU A 104 -2.45 -9.33 -27.79
N PRO A 105 -2.30 -10.59 -27.30
CA PRO A 105 -2.70 -10.93 -25.95
C PRO A 105 -1.94 -10.04 -24.98
N ILE A 106 -2.66 -9.10 -24.37
CA ILE A 106 -2.13 -8.31 -23.27
C ILE A 106 -1.82 -9.33 -22.17
N PRO A 107 -0.57 -9.45 -21.71
CA PRO A 107 -0.25 -10.38 -20.64
C PRO A 107 -1.13 -10.00 -19.45
N SER A 108 -2.04 -10.90 -19.09
CA SER A 108 -2.86 -10.73 -17.89
C SER A 108 -1.89 -10.53 -16.72
N PRO A 109 -2.03 -9.44 -15.94
CA PRO A 109 -1.14 -9.18 -14.82
C PRO A 109 -1.09 -10.41 -13.91
N PRO A 110 0.06 -10.70 -13.26
CA PRO A 110 0.18 -11.86 -12.38
C PRO A 110 -0.94 -11.86 -11.34
N ALA A 111 -1.80 -12.88 -11.40
CA ALA A 111 -3.00 -12.97 -10.58
C ALA A 111 -2.68 -12.93 -9.07
N GLU A 112 -1.47 -13.34 -8.69
CA GLU A 112 -0.96 -13.35 -7.31
C GLU A 112 -0.98 -11.97 -6.65
N VAL A 113 -0.66 -10.92 -7.40
CA VAL A 113 -0.60 -9.56 -6.84
C VAL A 113 -2.02 -9.05 -6.54
N GLU A 114 -2.98 -9.30 -7.44
CA GLU A 114 -4.37 -8.89 -7.24
C GLU A 114 -5.04 -9.67 -6.11
N ALA A 115 -4.77 -10.97 -6.03
CA ALA A 115 -5.21 -11.81 -4.92
C ALA A 115 -4.68 -11.28 -3.58
N THR A 116 -3.42 -10.86 -3.53
CA THR A 116 -2.81 -10.29 -2.33
C THR A 116 -3.42 -8.93 -1.96
N LEU A 117 -3.58 -8.01 -2.92
CA LEU A 117 -4.26 -6.73 -2.64
C LEU A 117 -5.69 -6.96 -2.14
N THR A 118 -6.43 -7.87 -2.76
CA THR A 118 -7.79 -8.22 -2.33
C THR A 118 -7.80 -8.77 -0.91
N LYS A 119 -6.90 -9.71 -0.59
CA LYS A 119 -6.73 -10.26 0.75
C LYS A 119 -6.41 -9.16 1.78
N LEU A 120 -5.45 -8.28 1.48
CA LEU A 120 -5.06 -7.19 2.39
C LEU A 120 -6.21 -6.22 2.62
N THR A 121 -6.92 -5.81 1.56
CA THR A 121 -8.04 -4.86 1.64
C THR A 121 -9.32 -5.46 2.23
N SER A 122 -9.40 -6.79 2.39
CA SER A 122 -10.52 -7.47 3.07
C SER A 122 -10.52 -7.28 4.58
N HIS A 123 -9.36 -6.92 5.17
CA HIS A 123 -9.27 -6.67 6.60
C HIS A 123 -9.90 -5.33 6.98
N ALA A 124 -10.73 -5.32 8.03
CA ALA A 124 -11.47 -4.14 8.47
C ALA A 124 -10.58 -2.92 8.83
N ASN A 125 -9.34 -3.16 9.23
CA ASN A 125 -8.40 -2.12 9.65
C ASN A 125 -7.50 -1.61 8.51
N VAL A 126 -7.64 -2.15 7.29
CA VAL A 126 -6.85 -1.74 6.12
C VAL A 126 -7.69 -0.81 5.26
N ALA A 127 -7.35 0.48 5.28
CA ALA A 127 -8.06 1.48 4.49
C ALA A 127 -7.71 1.41 2.99
N GLY A 128 -6.46 1.07 2.66
CA GLY A 128 -6.00 0.93 1.29
C GLY A 128 -4.55 0.46 1.20
N VAL A 129 -4.18 -0.01 0.02
CA VAL A 129 -2.85 -0.54 -0.31
C VAL A 129 -2.38 0.08 -1.62
N LEU A 130 -1.11 0.45 -1.70
CA LEU A 130 -0.48 1.01 -2.90
C LEU A 130 0.77 0.21 -3.26
N VAL A 131 0.92 -0.06 -4.56
CA VAL A 131 2.16 -0.58 -5.14
C VAL A 131 2.73 0.51 -6.01
N LEU A 132 3.92 1.00 -5.66
CA LEU A 132 4.57 2.13 -6.30
C LEU A 132 5.83 1.68 -7.03
N SER A 133 6.12 2.27 -8.19
CA SER A 133 7.42 2.08 -8.86
C SER A 133 8.51 2.87 -8.16
N ARG A 134 9.75 2.38 -8.21
CA ARG A 134 10.94 3.19 -7.85
C ARG A 134 11.64 3.66 -9.12
N PRO A 135 12.30 4.84 -9.10
CA PRO A 135 12.38 5.80 -7.99
C PRO A 135 11.27 6.87 -8.01
N GLU A 136 10.42 6.87 -9.03
CA GLU A 136 9.48 7.97 -9.30
C GLU A 136 8.19 7.92 -8.47
N ALA A 137 7.94 6.81 -7.76
CA ALA A 137 6.73 6.55 -7.00
C ALA A 137 5.46 6.55 -7.86
N LEU A 138 5.52 6.06 -9.11
CA LEU A 138 4.32 5.93 -9.95
C LEU A 138 3.41 4.85 -9.40
N VAL A 139 2.11 5.10 -9.33
CA VAL A 139 1.13 4.11 -8.86
C VAL A 139 0.99 3.01 -9.91
N ILE A 140 1.51 1.83 -9.62
CA ILE A 140 1.35 0.62 -10.45
C ILE A 140 0.00 -0.02 -10.14
N ARG A 141 -0.33 -0.13 -8.84
CA ARG A 141 -1.60 -0.68 -8.37
C ARG A 141 -2.10 0.03 -7.13
N SER A 142 -3.41 0.10 -6.99
CA SER A 142 -4.11 0.63 -5.82
C SER A 142 -5.25 -0.31 -5.42
N GLY A 143 -5.42 -0.54 -4.13
CA GLY A 143 -6.55 -1.29 -3.59
C GLY A 143 -7.16 -0.58 -2.37
N GLY A 144 -8.42 -0.91 -2.10
CA GLY A 144 -9.18 -0.38 -0.98
C GLY A 144 -9.89 0.95 -1.30
N SER A 145 -10.96 1.22 -0.54
CA SER A 145 -11.85 2.35 -0.79
C SER A 145 -11.19 3.72 -0.56
N PHE A 146 -10.08 3.77 0.17
CA PHE A 146 -9.37 5.02 0.45
C PHE A 146 -8.65 5.59 -0.78
N PHE A 147 -8.32 4.73 -1.75
CA PHE A 147 -7.63 5.10 -3.00
C PHE A 147 -8.46 4.78 -4.25
N ASP A 148 -9.73 4.39 -4.10
CA ASP A 148 -10.60 4.10 -5.22
C ASP A 148 -10.80 5.35 -6.11
N PRO A 149 -10.41 5.31 -7.40
CA PRO A 149 -10.57 6.44 -8.31
C PRO A 149 -12.02 6.70 -8.71
N SER A 150 -12.99 5.85 -8.33
CA SER A 150 -14.37 5.91 -8.80
C SER A 150 -15.37 6.35 -7.73
N GLY A 151 -16.52 6.89 -8.13
CA GLY A 151 -17.62 7.22 -7.23
C GLY A 151 -17.50 8.54 -6.45
N PRO A 152 -18.42 8.82 -5.52
CA PRO A 152 -18.46 10.09 -4.79
C PRO A 152 -17.17 10.35 -4.02
N GLY A 153 -16.63 11.57 -4.11
CA GLY A 153 -15.37 11.93 -3.45
C GLY A 153 -14.09 11.44 -4.13
N ALA A 154 -14.18 10.90 -5.36
CA ALA A 154 -13.02 10.47 -6.15
C ALA A 154 -11.95 11.55 -6.29
N ARG A 155 -12.36 12.81 -6.51
CA ARG A 155 -11.44 13.95 -6.62
C ARG A 155 -10.62 14.16 -5.34
N ASP A 156 -11.27 14.13 -4.18
CA ASP A 156 -10.59 14.31 -2.89
C ASP A 156 -9.68 13.13 -2.55
N ARG A 157 -10.06 11.91 -2.95
CA ARG A 157 -9.19 10.73 -2.83
C ARG A 157 -7.99 10.82 -3.77
N ALA A 158 -8.16 11.31 -4.99
CA ALA A 158 -7.06 11.52 -5.92
C ALA A 158 -6.05 12.56 -5.41
N ILE A 159 -6.53 13.67 -4.83
CA ILE A 159 -5.66 14.68 -4.19
C ILE A 159 -4.88 14.05 -3.03
N ARG A 160 -5.56 13.30 -2.16
CA ARG A 160 -4.90 12.60 -1.04
C ARG A 160 -3.89 11.56 -1.52
N LEU A 161 -4.22 10.78 -2.54
CA LEU A 161 -3.34 9.80 -3.15
C LEU A 161 -2.05 10.49 -3.63
N LYS A 162 -2.18 11.61 -4.34
CA LYS A 162 -1.03 12.41 -4.78
C LYS A 162 -0.15 12.84 -3.60
N SER A 163 -0.75 13.38 -2.53
CA SER A 163 0.01 13.78 -1.33
C SER A 163 0.71 12.61 -0.65
N VAL A 164 0.07 11.43 -0.57
CA VAL A 164 0.67 10.22 0.00
C VAL A 164 1.86 9.77 -0.84
N VAL A 165 1.71 9.72 -2.16
CA VAL A 165 2.77 9.31 -3.09
C VAL A 165 3.98 10.25 -3.01
N GLU A 166 3.75 11.56 -3.02
CA GLU A 166 4.83 12.56 -2.88
C GLU A 166 5.56 12.42 -1.53
N MET A 167 4.82 12.21 -0.44
CA MET A 167 5.40 12.00 0.88
C MET A 167 6.26 10.72 0.94
N VAL A 168 5.75 9.60 0.42
CA VAL A 168 6.47 8.32 0.39
C VAL A 168 7.76 8.46 -0.42
N ARG A 169 7.68 9.09 -1.61
CA ARG A 169 8.85 9.36 -2.45
C ARG A 169 9.93 10.13 -1.70
N ASN A 170 9.55 11.24 -1.07
CA ASN A 170 10.50 12.11 -0.37
C ASN A 170 11.11 11.41 0.86
N ALA A 171 10.31 10.64 1.60
CA ALA A 171 10.79 9.89 2.76
C ALA A 171 11.79 8.80 2.36
N VAL A 172 11.42 7.93 1.41
CA VAL A 172 12.27 6.82 0.99
C VAL A 172 13.57 7.34 0.35
N LEU A 173 13.49 8.30 -0.58
CA LEU A 173 14.69 8.84 -1.24
C LEU A 173 15.61 9.62 -0.28
N GLY A 174 15.05 10.26 0.75
CA GLY A 174 15.84 10.92 1.78
C GLY A 174 16.59 9.90 2.63
N LEU A 175 15.87 8.93 3.19
CA LEU A 175 16.46 7.90 4.05
C LEU A 175 17.43 6.98 3.31
N GLU A 176 17.13 6.55 2.08
CA GLU A 176 18.07 5.72 1.29
C GLU A 176 19.43 6.42 1.06
N ARG A 177 19.46 7.77 1.07
CA ARG A 177 20.71 8.54 0.95
C ARG A 177 21.44 8.72 2.28
N ASP A 178 20.71 8.70 3.39
CA ASP A 178 21.26 9.06 4.71
C ASP A 178 21.62 7.83 5.55
N VAL A 179 20.94 6.70 5.36
CA VAL A 179 21.23 5.43 6.04
C VAL A 179 22.68 4.97 5.78
N PRO A 180 23.19 4.90 4.53
CA PRO A 180 24.56 4.45 4.27
C PRO A 180 25.65 5.39 4.83
N LYS A 181 25.30 6.64 5.18
CA LYS A 181 26.21 7.60 5.81
C LYS A 181 26.35 7.37 7.32
N SER A 182 25.34 6.75 7.92
CA SER A 182 25.30 6.48 9.35
C SER A 182 26.06 5.18 9.67
N GLU A 183 25.88 4.16 8.83
CA GLU A 183 26.55 2.88 8.96
C GLU A 183 26.86 2.32 7.56
N MET A 184 28.13 2.00 7.32
CA MET A 184 28.56 1.55 6.00
C MET A 184 28.06 0.13 5.75
N GLY A 185 27.23 -0.03 4.73
CA GLY A 185 26.60 -1.31 4.39
C GLY A 185 25.18 -1.48 4.96
N ASP A 186 24.65 -0.50 5.69
CA ASP A 186 23.26 -0.51 6.12
C ASP A 186 22.31 -0.08 4.99
N GLU A 187 21.07 -0.57 5.04
CA GLU A 187 20.03 -0.34 4.03
C GLU A 187 18.64 -0.11 4.64
N LEU A 188 17.81 0.66 3.93
CA LEU A 188 16.46 0.95 4.37
C LEU A 188 15.54 -0.27 4.13
N SER A 189 15.28 -1.04 5.19
CA SER A 189 14.43 -2.24 5.11
C SER A 189 12.93 -1.97 5.27
N PHE A 190 12.54 -1.10 6.20
CA PHE A 190 11.13 -0.84 6.50
C PHE A 190 10.90 0.52 7.16
N LEU A 191 9.82 1.20 6.78
CA LEU A 191 9.42 2.49 7.35
C LEU A 191 7.96 2.44 7.82
N ARG A 192 7.74 2.81 9.08
CA ARG A 192 6.41 2.87 9.71
C ARG A 192 6.10 4.25 10.21
N ILE A 193 5.01 4.84 9.72
CA ILE A 193 4.57 6.18 10.08
C ILE A 193 3.23 6.08 10.80
N ARG A 194 3.18 6.49 12.07
CA ARG A 194 1.96 6.53 12.88
C ARG A 194 1.47 7.96 13.04
N THR A 195 0.20 8.17 12.78
CA THR A 195 -0.50 9.43 13.05
C THR A 195 -1.66 9.18 14.01
N LYS A 196 -2.32 10.24 14.48
CA LYS A 196 -3.53 10.11 15.29
C LYS A 196 -4.70 9.43 14.55
N LYS A 197 -4.68 9.42 13.22
CA LYS A 197 -5.80 8.96 12.38
C LYS A 197 -5.54 7.62 11.71
N TYR A 198 -4.29 7.33 11.38
CA TYR A 198 -3.90 6.17 10.60
C TYR A 198 -2.44 5.80 10.85
N GLU A 199 -2.13 4.55 10.51
CA GLU A 199 -0.78 4.02 10.44
C GLU A 199 -0.46 3.65 8.99
N MET A 200 0.78 3.92 8.57
CA MET A 200 1.29 3.61 7.23
C MET A 200 2.54 2.75 7.38
N MET A 201 2.60 1.68 6.59
CA MET A 201 3.72 0.75 6.52
C MET A 201 4.28 0.80 5.10
N ILE A 202 5.58 0.99 4.97
CA ILE A 202 6.29 1.13 3.70
C ILE A 202 7.45 0.12 3.73
N SER A 203 7.42 -0.82 2.80
CA SER A 203 8.50 -1.79 2.59
C SER A 203 9.14 -1.49 1.25
N PRO A 204 10.34 -0.87 1.21
CA PRO A 204 11.10 -0.72 -0.02
C PRO A 204 11.33 -2.06 -0.72
N SER A 205 11.08 -2.00 -2.03
CA SER A 205 11.30 -3.03 -3.06
C SER A 205 12.70 -3.64 -3.11
#